data_AF-A0A2S9YG39-F1
#
_entry.id   AF-A0A2S9YG39-F1
#
_cell.length_a   1.000
_cell.length_b   1.000
_cell.length_c   1.000
_cell.angle_alpha   90.00
_cell.angle_beta   90.00
_cell.angle_gamma   90.00
#
_symmetry.space_group_name_H-M   'P 1'
#
loop_
_entity.id
_entity.type
_entity.pdbx_description
1 polymer ?
#
loop_
_entity_poly.entity_id
_entity_poly.type
_entity_poly.pdbx_seq_one_letter_code
_entity_poly.pdbx_strand_id
1 'polypeptide(L)'
;MLTLALAAVLAQAPQAQVSSKKEAYLADKQAARTGRPARAGQRADQPVWANNLRTHEIRALTGPAGVADGPAGQADRSGFFRCWFTHGQGPIPAALVARINAAAAHFDVREVRIISGYRAPKYNLLLAKKGHEVANNSQHTDANAIDFFLPGVETRALYDWLLAVHPGGVGFYPVSEFVHIDLGRKRTWRGT
;
A
#
# COMPACT_ATOMS: atom_id res chain seq x y z
N MET A 1 31.31 -56.48 -5.13
CA MET A 1 31.06 -55.26 -5.91
C MET A 1 29.55 -55.01 -5.92
N LEU A 2 29.12 -54.01 -5.15
CA LEU A 2 27.85 -53.27 -5.18
C LEU A 2 26.51 -54.03 -5.37
N THR A 3 25.83 -54.34 -4.26
CA THR A 3 24.37 -54.56 -4.23
C THR A 3 23.66 -53.21 -4.13
N LEU A 4 22.92 -52.84 -5.17
CA LEU A 4 22.01 -51.68 -5.18
C LEU A 4 20.85 -51.94 -4.20
N ALA A 5 20.69 -51.09 -3.18
CA ALA A 5 19.48 -51.06 -2.36
C ALA A 5 18.45 -50.13 -3.02
N LEU A 6 17.34 -50.71 -3.49
CA LEU A 6 16.19 -49.98 -4.00
C LEU A 6 15.33 -49.51 -2.80
N ALA A 7 15.53 -48.27 -2.34
CA ALA A 7 14.71 -47.68 -1.30
C ALA A 7 13.43 -47.09 -1.92
N ALA A 8 12.28 -47.69 -1.64
CA ALA A 8 10.97 -47.17 -2.02
C ALA A 8 10.64 -45.90 -1.21
N VAL A 9 10.54 -44.75 -1.88
CA VAL A 9 10.01 -43.51 -1.29
C VAL A 9 8.49 -43.58 -1.33
N LEU A 10 7.87 -43.97 -0.21
CA LEU A 10 6.43 -43.79 0.00
C LEU A 10 6.17 -42.32 0.33
N ALA A 11 5.65 -41.56 -0.63
CA ALA A 11 5.08 -40.24 -0.37
C ALA A 11 3.84 -40.39 0.52
N GLN A 12 3.95 -39.96 1.78
CA GLN A 12 2.79 -39.88 2.67
C GLN A 12 1.88 -38.73 2.22
N ALA A 13 0.62 -39.05 1.90
CA ALA A 13 -0.39 -38.05 1.61
C ALA A 13 -0.68 -37.22 2.87
N PRO A 14 -0.92 -35.89 2.75
CA PRO A 14 -1.26 -35.06 3.89
C PRO A 14 -2.59 -35.54 4.47
N GLN A 15 -2.57 -36.00 5.73
CA GLN A 15 -3.80 -36.31 6.45
C GLN A 15 -4.50 -34.99 6.78
N ALA A 16 -5.68 -34.79 6.21
CA ALA A 16 -6.55 -33.67 6.56
C ALA A 16 -6.96 -33.80 8.03
N GLN A 17 -6.41 -32.92 8.87
CA GLN A 17 -6.77 -32.86 10.28
C GLN A 17 -8.23 -32.43 10.40
N VAL A 18 -9.10 -33.38 10.75
CA VAL A 18 -10.53 -33.14 10.92
C VAL A 18 -10.71 -32.32 12.20
N SER A 19 -10.83 -31.00 12.03
CA SER A 19 -11.15 -30.06 13.10
C SER A 19 -12.42 -30.50 13.81
N SER A 20 -12.36 -30.57 15.14
CA SER A 20 -13.51 -30.97 15.95
C SER A 20 -14.64 -29.93 15.84
N LYS A 21 -15.90 -30.36 16.04
CA LYS A 21 -17.05 -29.44 16.09
C LYS A 21 -16.84 -28.29 17.10
N LYS A 22 -16.09 -28.54 18.17
CA LYS A 22 -15.74 -27.54 19.19
C LYS A 22 -14.74 -26.51 18.65
N GLU A 23 -13.72 -26.93 17.92
CA GLU A 23 -12.75 -26.03 17.31
C GLU A 23 -13.38 -25.19 16.21
N ALA A 24 -14.23 -25.79 15.36
CA ALA A 24 -15.04 -25.06 14.40
C ALA A 24 -15.94 -24.02 15.08
N TYR A 25 -16.65 -24.40 16.15
CA TYR A 25 -17.48 -23.48 16.93
C TYR A 25 -16.68 -22.34 17.58
N LEU A 26 -15.48 -22.62 18.11
CA LEU A 26 -14.62 -21.60 18.71
C LEU A 26 -14.05 -20.65 17.65
N ALA A 27 -13.68 -21.16 16.48
CA ALA A 27 -13.24 -20.36 15.34
C ALA A 27 -14.37 -19.45 14.83
N ASP A 28 -15.58 -19.98 14.65
CA ASP A 28 -16.77 -19.20 14.28
C ASP A 28 -17.10 -18.13 15.34
N LYS A 29 -17.00 -18.47 16.62
CA LYS A 29 -17.23 -17.54 17.72
C LYS A 29 -16.16 -16.45 17.80
N GLN A 30 -14.91 -16.75 17.47
CA GLN A 30 -13.83 -15.76 17.36
C GLN A 30 -14.05 -14.85 16.15
N ALA A 31 -14.38 -15.41 14.98
CA ALA A 31 -14.70 -14.67 13.77
C ALA A 31 -15.90 -13.72 13.97
N ALA A 32 -16.94 -14.18 14.69
CA ALA A 32 -18.11 -13.37 15.05
C ALA A 32 -17.79 -12.24 16.05
N ARG A 33 -16.76 -12.39 16.89
CA ARG A 33 -16.30 -11.33 17.80
C ARG A 33 -15.51 -10.25 17.06
N THR A 34 -14.74 -10.63 16.04
CA THR A 34 -13.99 -9.69 15.18
C THR A 34 -14.86 -8.94 14.17
N GLY A 35 -16.11 -9.37 13.94
CA GLY A 35 -17.05 -8.75 13.00
C GLY A 35 -18.27 -8.07 13.62
N ARG A 36 -18.30 -7.86 14.94
CA ARG A 36 -19.47 -7.28 15.60
C ARG A 36 -19.56 -5.77 15.28
N PRO A 37 -20.69 -5.27 14.78
CA PRO A 37 -20.84 -3.84 14.50
C PRO A 37 -20.66 -3.01 15.78
N ALA A 38 -20.13 -1.80 15.61
CA ALA A 38 -19.97 -0.85 16.71
C ALA A 38 -21.31 -0.69 17.47
N ARG A 39 -21.24 -0.65 18.80
CA ARG A 39 -22.42 -0.41 19.63
C ARG A 39 -22.91 1.03 19.41
N ALA A 40 -24.22 1.25 19.52
CA ALA A 40 -24.77 2.61 19.51
C ALA A 40 -24.04 3.49 20.56
N GLY A 41 -23.48 4.61 20.12
CA GLY A 41 -22.67 5.51 20.94
C GLY A 41 -21.15 5.27 20.89
N GLN A 42 -20.68 4.15 20.35
CA GLN A 42 -19.28 4.02 19.95
C GLN A 42 -19.09 4.80 18.65
N ARG A 43 -18.08 5.69 18.58
CA ARG A 43 -17.64 6.23 17.29
C ARG A 43 -17.26 5.03 16.44
N ALA A 44 -17.93 4.85 15.30
CA ALA A 44 -17.44 3.95 14.27
C ALA A 44 -15.97 4.32 14.01
N ASP A 45 -15.11 3.31 13.88
CA ASP A 45 -13.70 3.53 13.53
C ASP A 45 -13.68 4.46 12.33
N GLN A 46 -13.28 5.69 12.56
CA GLN A 46 -13.30 6.64 11.47
C GLN A 46 -12.10 6.25 10.58
N PRO A 47 -12.31 6.04 9.28
CA PRO A 47 -11.24 5.59 8.42
C PRO A 47 -10.31 6.75 8.07
N VAL A 48 -9.04 6.45 7.81
CA VAL A 48 -8.15 7.32 7.05
C VAL A 48 -8.67 7.41 5.62
N TRP A 49 -8.85 8.63 5.12
CA TRP A 49 -9.27 8.90 3.74
C TRP A 49 -8.11 9.43 2.92
N ALA A 50 -8.06 9.04 1.65
CA ALA A 50 -7.16 9.59 0.66
C ALA A 50 -7.93 10.45 -0.35
N ASN A 51 -7.40 11.63 -0.63
CA ASN A 51 -7.85 12.53 -1.68
C ASN A 51 -6.81 12.55 -2.81
N ASN A 52 -7.17 12.06 -3.99
CA ASN A 52 -6.29 12.11 -5.16
C ASN A 52 -6.40 13.47 -5.83
N LEU A 53 -5.35 14.28 -5.75
CA LEU A 53 -5.36 15.67 -6.20
C LEU A 53 -5.43 15.84 -7.72
N ARG A 54 -5.20 14.77 -8.50
CA ARG A 54 -5.26 14.80 -9.96
C ARG A 54 -6.58 14.29 -10.51
N THR A 55 -7.22 13.33 -9.83
CA THR A 55 -8.53 12.77 -10.24
C THR A 55 -9.70 13.34 -9.44
N HIS A 56 -9.43 14.04 -8.33
CA HIS A 56 -10.41 14.53 -7.36
C HIS A 56 -11.27 13.44 -6.71
N GLU A 57 -10.82 12.19 -6.78
CA GLU A 57 -11.47 11.07 -6.13
C GLU A 57 -11.10 11.00 -4.66
N ILE A 58 -12.07 10.62 -3.83
CA ILE A 58 -11.87 10.37 -2.40
C ILE A 58 -12.14 8.89 -2.14
N ARG A 59 -11.23 8.23 -1.41
CA ARG A 59 -11.36 6.82 -1.02
C ARG A 59 -10.91 6.60 0.41
N ALA A 60 -11.61 5.72 1.12
CA ALA A 60 -11.10 5.23 2.39
C ALA A 60 -9.87 4.34 2.13
N LEU A 61 -8.82 4.49 2.93
CA LEU A 61 -7.65 3.61 2.92
C LEU A 61 -7.72 2.54 4.02
N THR A 62 -8.63 2.69 4.98
CA THR A 62 -8.80 1.79 6.13
C THR A 62 -10.28 1.53 6.39
N GLY A 63 -10.58 0.52 7.22
CA GLY A 63 -11.94 0.13 7.56
C GLY A 63 -12.63 -0.72 6.49
N PRO A 64 -13.92 -1.09 6.69
CA PRO A 64 -14.65 -2.00 5.80
C PRO A 64 -14.87 -1.48 4.38
N ALA A 65 -14.89 -0.16 4.21
CA ALA A 65 -14.94 0.52 2.92
C ALA A 65 -13.54 0.92 2.40
N GLY A 66 -12.50 0.60 3.16
CA GLY A 66 -11.11 0.89 2.83
C GLY A 66 -10.59 -0.02 1.72
N VAL A 67 -9.51 0.41 1.07
CA VAL A 67 -8.88 -0.43 0.05
C VAL A 67 -8.31 -1.69 0.70
N ALA A 68 -8.97 -2.84 0.47
CA ALA A 68 -8.69 -4.08 1.18
C ALA A 68 -7.28 -4.64 0.93
N ASP A 69 -6.65 -5.17 1.98
CA ASP A 69 -5.44 -5.97 1.83
C ASP A 69 -5.74 -7.28 1.07
N GLY A 70 -4.93 -7.60 0.06
CA GLY A 70 -5.08 -8.81 -0.77
C GLY A 70 -5.60 -8.58 -2.20
N PRO A 71 -5.87 -9.66 -2.95
CA PRO A 71 -6.21 -9.60 -4.38
C PRO A 71 -7.51 -8.84 -4.67
N ALA A 72 -8.50 -8.95 -3.79
CA ALA A 72 -9.78 -8.26 -3.93
C ALA A 72 -9.63 -6.73 -3.93
N GLY A 73 -8.68 -6.17 -3.16
CA GLY A 73 -8.40 -4.74 -3.17
C GLY A 73 -7.41 -4.29 -4.25
N GLN A 74 -6.84 -5.21 -5.04
CA GLN A 74 -5.84 -4.85 -6.05
C GLN A 74 -6.42 -3.98 -7.16
N ALA A 75 -7.58 -4.35 -7.70
CA ALA A 75 -8.24 -3.56 -8.75
C ALA A 75 -8.59 -2.16 -8.24
N ASP A 76 -9.04 -2.07 -6.99
CA ASP A 76 -9.40 -0.80 -6.37
C ASP A 76 -8.18 0.11 -6.16
N ARG A 77 -7.06 -0.42 -5.64
CA ARG A 77 -5.77 0.31 -5.57
C ARG A 77 -5.35 0.78 -6.95
N SER A 78 -5.34 -0.12 -7.93
CA SER A 78 -4.86 0.16 -9.29
C SER A 78 -5.72 1.22 -9.98
N GLY A 79 -7.03 1.22 -9.71
CA GLY A 79 -7.96 2.25 -10.14
C GLY A 79 -7.67 3.59 -9.47
N PHE A 80 -7.65 3.65 -8.14
CA PHE A 80 -7.50 4.92 -7.41
C PHE A 80 -6.13 5.60 -7.65
N PHE A 81 -5.06 4.81 -7.72
CA PHE A 81 -3.70 5.28 -7.96
C PHE A 81 -3.30 5.25 -9.45
N ARG A 82 -4.26 5.17 -10.37
CA ARG A 82 -4.00 5.15 -11.81
C ARG A 82 -3.31 6.41 -12.31
N CYS A 83 -2.72 6.30 -13.49
CA CYS A 83 -2.15 7.47 -14.17
C CYS A 83 -3.28 8.41 -14.59
N TRP A 84 -3.37 9.59 -13.99
CA TRP A 84 -4.42 10.56 -14.31
C TRP A 84 -4.40 11.01 -15.79
N PHE A 85 -3.22 11.04 -16.42
CA PHE A 85 -3.05 11.55 -17.79
C PHE A 85 -3.50 10.57 -18.87
N THR A 86 -3.34 9.26 -18.64
CA THR A 86 -3.70 8.21 -19.62
C THR A 86 -4.84 7.32 -19.17
N HIS A 87 -5.25 7.44 -17.90
CA HIS A 87 -6.12 6.52 -17.17
C HIS A 87 -5.61 5.08 -17.08
N GLY A 88 -4.39 4.80 -17.59
CA GLY A 88 -3.75 3.50 -17.47
C GLY A 88 -3.50 3.15 -16.01
N GLN A 89 -3.66 1.88 -15.68
CA GLN A 89 -3.50 1.34 -14.33
C GLN A 89 -2.26 0.46 -14.26
N GLY A 90 -1.68 0.36 -13.07
CA GLY A 90 -0.61 -0.58 -12.75
C GLY A 90 -0.89 -1.26 -11.41
N PRO A 91 -0.29 -2.42 -11.13
CA PRO A 91 -0.60 -3.22 -9.96
C PRO A 91 0.02 -2.62 -8.68
N ILE A 92 -0.64 -1.62 -8.11
CA ILE A 92 -0.18 -0.93 -6.89
C ILE A 92 -0.17 -1.89 -5.69
N PRO A 93 0.98 -2.17 -5.07
CA PRO A 93 1.07 -3.12 -3.96
C PRO A 93 0.42 -2.61 -2.68
N ALA A 94 -0.19 -3.52 -1.92
CA ALA A 94 -0.81 -3.21 -0.62
C ALA A 94 0.18 -2.59 0.38
N ALA A 95 1.46 -2.97 0.31
CA ALA A 95 2.51 -2.48 1.21
C ALA A 95 2.71 -0.95 1.16
N LEU A 96 2.51 -0.32 -0.01
CA LEU A 96 2.59 1.14 -0.14
C LEU A 96 1.43 1.82 0.60
N VAL A 97 0.21 1.30 0.45
CA VAL A 97 -0.97 1.80 1.16
C VAL A 97 -0.85 1.58 2.67
N ALA A 98 -0.35 0.42 3.09
CA ALA A 98 -0.09 0.13 4.49
C ALA A 98 0.92 1.11 5.11
N ARG A 99 1.96 1.53 4.36
CA ARG A 99 2.92 2.54 4.82
C ARG A 99 2.28 3.91 5.00
N ILE A 100 1.41 4.32 4.07
CA ILE A 100 0.63 5.56 4.17
C ILE A 100 -0.29 5.53 5.40
N ASN A 101 -1.00 4.42 5.62
CA ASN A 101 -1.86 4.23 6.79
C ASN A 101 -1.07 4.30 8.10
N ALA A 102 0.12 3.69 8.15
CA ALA A 102 1.00 3.76 9.30
C ALA A 102 1.50 5.19 9.56
N ALA A 103 1.80 5.97 8.51
CA ALA A 103 2.16 7.37 8.65
C ALA A 103 0.99 8.19 9.20
N ALA A 104 -0.20 8.01 8.63
CA ALA A 104 -1.42 8.69 9.07
C ALA A 104 -1.73 8.40 10.54
N ALA A 105 -1.58 7.14 10.97
CA ALA A 105 -1.75 6.74 12.36
C ALA A 105 -0.68 7.35 13.29
N HIS A 106 0.59 7.41 12.85
CA HIS A 106 1.67 7.98 13.66
C HIS A 106 1.47 9.48 13.94
N PHE A 107 1.02 10.23 12.94
CA PHE A 107 0.80 11.68 13.04
C PHE A 107 -0.64 12.05 13.47
N ASP A 108 -1.47 11.06 13.82
CA ASP A 108 -2.89 11.23 14.18
C ASP A 108 -3.69 12.06 13.16
N VAL A 109 -3.43 11.83 11.87
CA VAL A 109 -4.14 12.48 10.76
C VAL A 109 -5.05 11.50 10.04
N ARG A 110 -6.13 12.05 9.49
CA ARG A 110 -7.23 11.25 8.94
C ARG A 110 -7.49 11.53 7.47
N GLU A 111 -6.80 12.52 6.90
CA GLU A 111 -6.74 12.81 5.48
C GLU A 111 -5.30 12.59 4.99
N VAL A 112 -5.16 11.96 3.83
CA VAL A 112 -3.93 11.85 3.08
C VAL A 112 -4.17 12.46 1.70
N ARG A 113 -3.27 13.32 1.24
CA ARG A 113 -3.37 13.87 -0.12
C ARG A 113 -2.39 13.19 -1.04
N ILE A 114 -2.93 12.54 -2.07
CA ILE A 114 -2.17 11.78 -3.05
C ILE A 114 -1.90 12.67 -4.26
N ILE A 115 -0.62 12.81 -4.61
CA ILE A 115 -0.18 13.58 -5.77
C ILE A 115 -0.04 12.66 -6.98
N SER A 116 0.60 11.51 -6.79
CA SER A 116 0.86 10.57 -7.87
C SER A 116 0.95 9.13 -7.36
N GLY A 117 0.43 8.20 -8.17
CA GLY A 117 0.62 6.76 -8.01
C GLY A 117 1.35 6.22 -9.24
N TYR A 118 0.71 5.30 -9.97
CA TYR A 118 1.24 4.81 -11.23
C TYR A 118 1.34 5.93 -12.28
N ARG A 119 2.47 5.99 -12.99
CA ARG A 119 2.69 6.90 -14.12
C ARG A 119 2.91 6.07 -15.38
N ALA A 120 2.04 6.21 -16.37
CA ALA A 120 2.27 5.58 -17.67
C ALA A 120 3.56 6.11 -18.31
N PRO A 121 4.36 5.29 -19.02
CA PRO A 121 5.62 5.71 -19.63
C PRO A 121 5.50 6.97 -20.50
N LYS A 122 4.41 7.10 -21.27
CA LYS A 122 4.09 8.29 -22.07
C LYS A 122 4.02 9.57 -21.22
N TYR A 123 3.39 9.48 -20.05
CA TYR A 123 3.29 10.62 -19.12
C TYR A 123 4.64 10.93 -18.47
N ASN A 124 5.41 9.91 -18.09
CA ASN A 124 6.76 10.11 -17.54
C ASN A 124 7.68 10.83 -18.52
N LEU A 125 7.66 10.43 -19.80
CA LEU A 125 8.41 11.10 -20.86
C LEU A 125 7.94 12.56 -21.06
N LEU A 126 6.63 12.82 -20.98
CA LEU A 126 6.09 14.17 -21.08
C LEU A 126 6.58 15.07 -19.94
N LEU A 127 6.66 14.55 -18.70
CA LEU A 127 7.20 15.27 -17.56
C LEU A 127 8.69 15.59 -17.75
N ALA A 128 9.49 14.62 -18.21
CA ALA A 128 10.90 14.83 -18.52
C ALA A 128 11.10 15.94 -19.56
N LYS A 129 10.30 15.92 -20.64
CA LYS A 129 10.35 16.96 -21.70
C LYS A 129 9.96 18.35 -21.21
N LYS A 130 9.18 18.45 -20.13
CA LYS A 130 8.79 19.72 -19.50
C LYS A 130 9.82 20.20 -18.46
N GLY A 131 10.94 19.50 -18.30
CA GLY A 131 12.00 19.86 -17.35
C GLY A 131 11.73 19.45 -15.91
N HIS A 132 10.75 18.58 -15.66
CA HIS A 132 10.55 18.04 -14.31
C HIS A 132 11.62 16.98 -13.98
N GLU A 133 12.01 16.92 -12.71
CA GLU A 133 12.98 15.96 -12.16
C GLU A 133 12.37 14.55 -12.06
N VAL A 134 12.28 13.85 -13.20
CA VAL A 134 11.75 12.48 -13.25
C VAL A 134 12.82 11.51 -13.75
N ALA A 135 12.94 10.37 -13.09
CA ALA A 135 13.87 9.32 -13.53
C ALA A 135 13.36 8.60 -14.78
N ASN A 136 14.28 8.19 -15.66
CA ASN A 136 13.97 7.38 -16.83
C ASN A 136 13.39 6.01 -16.44
N ASN A 137 13.95 5.39 -15.39
CA ASN A 137 13.45 4.14 -14.79
C ASN A 137 12.75 4.43 -13.46
N SER A 138 11.62 5.14 -13.53
CA SER A 138 10.90 5.61 -12.34
C SER A 138 10.15 4.46 -11.67
N GLN A 139 10.19 4.37 -10.34
CA GLN A 139 9.36 3.41 -9.61
C GLN A 139 7.85 3.66 -9.81
N HIS A 140 7.44 4.85 -10.24
CA HIS A 140 6.04 5.10 -10.63
C HIS A 140 5.63 4.41 -11.93
N THR A 141 6.56 4.23 -12.88
CA THR A 141 6.26 3.49 -14.13
C THR A 141 6.11 2.00 -13.87
N ASP A 142 6.62 1.50 -12.75
CA ASP A 142 6.50 0.12 -12.31
C ASP A 142 5.33 -0.10 -11.32
N ALA A 143 4.50 0.93 -11.09
CA ALA A 143 3.46 0.95 -10.04
C ALA A 143 3.99 0.66 -8.62
N ASN A 144 5.26 0.95 -8.37
CA ASN A 144 5.97 0.66 -7.13
C ASN A 144 6.24 1.92 -6.29
N ALA A 145 5.58 3.05 -6.59
CA ALA A 145 5.77 4.30 -5.87
C ALA A 145 4.49 5.12 -5.68
N ILE A 146 4.46 5.91 -4.62
CA ILE A 146 3.41 6.89 -4.33
C ILE A 146 4.05 8.19 -3.83
N ASP A 147 3.57 9.31 -4.37
CA ASP A 147 3.86 10.67 -3.89
C ASP A 147 2.66 11.18 -3.09
N PHE A 148 2.87 11.59 -1.85
CA PHE A 148 1.80 12.05 -0.96
C PHE A 148 2.28 13.04 0.10
N PHE A 149 1.32 13.68 0.76
CA PHE A 149 1.55 14.44 1.99
C PHE A 149 0.36 14.31 2.94
N LEU A 150 0.60 14.74 4.18
CA LEU A 150 -0.36 14.71 5.27
C LEU A 150 -0.72 16.16 5.64
N PRO A 151 -1.97 16.61 5.45
CA PRO A 151 -2.37 17.96 5.83
C PRO A 151 -2.08 18.24 7.31
N GLY A 152 -1.44 19.37 7.60
CA GLY A 152 -1.07 19.78 8.96
C GLY A 152 0.19 19.12 9.53
N VAL A 153 0.87 18.27 8.74
CA VAL A 153 2.15 17.67 9.13
C VAL A 153 3.25 18.28 8.27
N GLU A 154 4.29 18.80 8.92
CA GLU A 154 5.49 19.28 8.24
C GLU A 154 6.10 18.19 7.35
N THR A 155 6.32 18.48 6.07
CA THR A 155 6.89 17.54 5.10
C THR A 155 8.21 16.94 5.60
N ARG A 156 9.00 17.75 6.33
CA ARG A 156 10.25 17.30 6.95
C ARG A 156 10.03 16.24 8.03
N ALA A 157 9.04 16.44 8.91
CA ALA A 157 8.73 15.50 9.98
C ALA A 157 8.25 14.16 9.41
N LEU A 158 7.37 14.21 8.40
CA LEU A 158 6.91 13.01 7.69
C LEU A 158 8.07 12.26 7.03
N TYR A 159 8.96 12.99 6.35
CA TYR A 159 10.16 12.42 5.73
C TYR A 159 11.07 11.74 6.76
N ASP A 160 11.42 12.43 7.85
CA ASP A 160 12.32 11.89 8.89
C ASP A 160 11.75 10.61 9.52
N TRP A 161 10.43 10.57 9.74
CA TRP A 161 9.76 9.35 10.21
C TRP A 161 9.85 8.22 9.17
N LEU A 162 9.54 8.50 7.90
CA LEU A 162 9.60 7.51 6.82
C LEU A 162 11.01 6.94 6.64
N LEU A 163 12.05 7.76 6.79
CA LEU A 163 13.45 7.30 6.75
C LEU A 163 13.76 6.24 7.82
N ALA A 164 13.16 6.38 9.00
CA ALA A 164 13.39 5.47 10.11
C ALA A 164 12.66 4.13 9.91
N VAL A 165 11.46 4.14 9.31
CA VAL A 165 10.56 2.96 9.33
C VAL A 165 10.34 2.29 7.97
N HIS A 166 10.61 2.96 6.85
CA HIS A 166 10.36 2.44 5.52
C HIS A 166 11.61 1.72 4.95
N PRO A 167 11.50 0.46 4.51
CA PRO A 167 12.64 -0.29 4.00
C PRO A 167 13.03 0.06 2.56
N GLY A 168 12.17 0.76 1.82
CA GLY A 168 12.40 1.10 0.40
C GLY A 168 12.96 2.50 0.18
N GLY A 169 12.76 3.04 -1.03
CA GLY A 169 13.19 4.41 -1.36
C GLY A 169 12.30 5.46 -0.70
N VAL A 170 12.89 6.58 -0.26
CA VAL A 170 12.18 7.74 0.31
C VAL A 170 12.74 9.03 -0.29
N GLY A 171 11.91 9.82 -0.96
CA GLY A 171 12.27 11.13 -1.51
C GLY A 171 11.66 12.28 -0.73
N PHE A 172 12.42 13.37 -0.57
CA PHE A 172 11.99 14.60 0.11
C PHE A 172 11.83 15.76 -0.88
N TYR A 173 10.65 16.36 -0.94
CA TYR A 173 10.36 17.50 -1.82
C TYR A 173 9.85 18.68 -0.98
N PRO A 174 10.76 19.52 -0.45
CA PRO A 174 10.38 20.61 0.46
C PRO A 174 9.69 21.79 -0.23
N VAL A 175 9.92 22.04 -1.52
CA VAL A 175 9.27 23.18 -2.22
C VAL A 175 7.90 22.75 -2.74
N SER A 176 7.82 21.55 -3.30
CA SER A 176 6.56 20.95 -3.74
C SER A 176 5.72 20.35 -2.58
N GLU A 177 6.25 20.37 -1.36
CA GLU A 177 5.62 19.95 -0.10
C GLU A 177 5.07 18.51 -0.08
N PHE A 178 5.88 17.55 -0.53
CA PHE A 178 5.50 16.14 -0.47
C PHE A 178 6.66 15.20 -0.18
N VAL A 179 6.30 13.95 0.12
CA VAL A 179 7.24 12.84 0.24
C VAL A 179 6.94 11.79 -0.81
N HIS A 180 8.00 11.18 -1.31
CA HIS A 180 7.93 10.01 -2.18
C HIS A 180 8.27 8.76 -1.38
N ILE A 181 7.54 7.68 -1.61
CA ILE A 181 7.94 6.34 -1.15
C ILE A 181 7.88 5.34 -2.30
N ASP A 182 8.81 4.39 -2.31
CA ASP A 182 8.77 3.26 -3.25
C ASP A 182 9.25 1.94 -2.63
N LEU A 183 9.00 0.83 -3.32
CA LEU A 183 9.40 -0.53 -2.90
C LEU A 183 10.73 -1.01 -3.48
N GLY A 184 11.50 -0.14 -4.14
CA GLY A 184 12.84 -0.44 -4.62
C GLY A 184 13.86 -0.54 -3.47
N ARG A 185 15.15 -0.57 -3.84
CA ARG A 185 16.26 -0.57 -2.86
C ARG A 185 16.19 0.66 -1.95
N LYS A 186 16.53 0.46 -0.66
CA LYS A 186 16.66 1.55 0.32
C LYS A 186 17.59 2.63 -0.22
N ARG A 187 17.06 3.83 -0.42
CA ARG A 187 17.78 5.01 -0.91
C ARG A 187 17.01 6.27 -0.58
N THR A 188 17.69 7.40 -0.57
CA THR A 188 17.08 8.68 -0.27
C THR A 188 17.57 9.76 -1.23
N TRP A 189 16.74 10.76 -1.48
CA TRP A 189 17.09 11.91 -2.30
C TRP A 189 16.26 13.13 -1.91
N ARG A 190 16.73 14.30 -2.34
CA ARG A 190 16.04 15.57 -2.18
C ARG A 190 15.74 16.13 -3.56
N GLY A 191 14.47 16.30 -3.89
CA GLY A 191 14.03 17.06 -5.05
C GLY A 191 13.69 18.49 -4.68
N THR A 192 13.17 19.25 -5.64
CA THR A 192 12.59 20.58 -5.41
C THR A 192 11.08 20.49 -5.24
#